data_AF-A0A815UEP1-F1
#
_entry.id   AF-A0A815UEP1-F1
#
_cell.length_a   1.000
_cell.length_b   1.000
_cell.length_c   1.000
_cell.angle_alpha   90.00
_cell.angle_beta   90.00
_cell.angle_gamma   90.00
#
_symmetry.space_group_name_H-M   'P 1'
#
loop_
_entity.id
_entity.type
_entity.pdbx_description
1 polymer ?
#
loop_
_entity_poly.entity_id
_entity_poly.type
_entity_poly.pdbx_seq_one_letter_code
_entity_poly.pdbx_strand_id
1 'polypeptide(L)'
;MATITINSCLIGKTSSMFIPYTFHIAKSCLKYQKNEIRLDLESPILSGLQQAKTYNDTVPPDCPRSVQHDECHVQFIRKEPYSFSWGCV
;
A
#
# COMPACT_ATOMS: atom_id res chain seq x y z
N MET A 1 -1.14 -1.10 -0.58
CA MET A 1 0.13 -1.85 -0.42
C MET A 1 0.44 -2.52 -1.76
N ALA A 2 1.62 -3.10 -2.00
CA ALA A 2 1.88 -3.81 -3.26
C ALA A 2 2.40 -5.22 -3.03
N THR A 3 1.92 -6.18 -3.82
CA THR A 3 2.51 -7.52 -3.93
C THR A 3 3.28 -7.62 -5.23
N ILE A 4 4.53 -8.05 -5.15
CA ILE A 4 5.44 -8.13 -6.29
C ILE A 4 5.67 -9.60 -6.64
N THR A 5 5.41 -9.94 -7.89
CA THR A 5 5.66 -11.28 -8.42
C THR A 5 6.49 -11.21 -9.69
N ILE A 6 7.34 -12.21 -9.91
CA ILE A 6 8.11 -12.38 -11.15
C ILE A 6 7.80 -13.76 -11.69
N ASN A 7 7.30 -13.85 -12.93
CA ASN A 7 6.87 -15.12 -13.55
C ASN A 7 5.95 -15.94 -12.63
N SER A 8 5.01 -15.27 -11.94
CA SER A 8 4.11 -15.87 -10.94
C SER A 8 4.78 -16.39 -9.65
N CYS A 9 6.10 -16.23 -9.49
CA CYS A 9 6.80 -16.45 -8.22
C CYS A 9 6.69 -15.21 -7.34
N LEU A 10 6.23 -15.38 -6.10
CA LEU A 10 6.13 -14.31 -5.11
C LEU A 10 7.53 -13.85 -4.68
N ILE A 11 7.84 -12.58 -4.91
CA ILE A 11 9.13 -11.98 -4.53
C ILE A 11 9.02 -11.26 -3.19
N GLY A 12 7.91 -10.57 -2.94
CA GLY A 12 7.71 -9.87 -1.69
C GLY A 12 6.51 -8.93 -1.70
N LYS A 13 6.38 -8.17 -0.62
CA LYS A 13 5.33 -7.16 -0.43
C LYS A 13 5.95 -5.83 0.00
N THR A 14 5.27 -4.72 -0.29
CA THR A 14 5.64 -3.37 0.13
C THR A 14 4.50 -2.70 0.89
N SER A 15 4.85 -1.86 1.87
CA SER A 15 3.88 -1.22 2.77
C SER A 15 4.03 0.29 2.89
N SER A 16 5.12 0.85 2.35
CA SER A 16 5.43 2.28 2.44
C SER A 16 5.86 2.85 1.10
N MET A 17 5.33 4.03 0.77
CA MET A 17 5.67 4.83 -0.40
C MET A 17 7.02 5.57 -0.27
N PHE A 18 7.57 5.68 0.94
CA PHE A 18 8.69 6.59 1.23
C PHE A 18 10.06 5.92 1.35
N ILE A 19 10.13 4.59 1.20
CA ILE A 19 11.37 3.85 1.32
C ILE A 19 11.62 2.99 0.09
N PRO A 20 12.89 2.82 -0.33
CA PRO A 20 13.24 1.88 -1.38
C PRO A 20 13.15 0.44 -0.86
N TYR A 21 12.86 -0.50 -1.77
CA TYR A 21 12.87 -1.93 -1.48
C TYR A 21 13.86 -2.62 -2.41
N THR A 22 14.62 -3.56 -1.85
CA THR A 22 15.54 -4.43 -2.61
C THR A 22 15.17 -5.87 -2.31
N PHE A 23 14.94 -6.66 -3.36
CA PHE A 23 14.57 -8.06 -3.23
C PHE A 23 15.62 -8.94 -3.90
N HIS A 24 16.02 -9.99 -3.20
CA HIS A 24 16.81 -11.06 -3.81
C HIS A 24 15.90 -11.98 -4.61
N ILE A 25 16.17 -12.12 -5.91
CA ILE A 25 15.38 -12.96 -6.80
C ILE A 25 16.07 -14.31 -6.95
N ALA A 26 15.39 -15.38 -6.53
CA ALA A 26 15.90 -16.73 -6.73
C ALA A 26 16.01 -17.06 -8.22
N LYS A 27 17.11 -17.71 -8.63
CA LYS A 27 17.33 -18.12 -10.03
C LYS A 27 16.19 -18.99 -10.57
N SER A 28 15.55 -19.80 -9.71
CA SER A 28 14.39 -20.62 -10.05
C SER A 28 13.16 -19.82 -10.48
N CYS A 29 13.06 -18.54 -10.08
CA CYS A 29 11.97 -17.65 -10.46
C CYS A 29 12.26 -16.90 -11.76
N LEU A 30 13.46 -17.03 -12.34
CA LEU A 30 13.86 -16.39 -13.58
C LEU A 30 13.79 -17.37 -14.75
N LYS A 31 13.30 -16.88 -15.88
CA LYS A 31 13.31 -17.55 -17.18
C LYS A 31 14.49 -17.03 -18.01
N TYR A 32 15.08 -17.91 -18.80
CA TYR A 32 16.27 -17.59 -19.61
C TYR A 32 16.02 -16.50 -20.66
N GLN A 33 14.80 -16.44 -21.21
CA GLN A 33 14.46 -15.48 -22.26
C GLN A 33 13.67 -14.28 -21.71
N LYS A 34 12.34 -14.44 -21.57
CA LYS A 34 11.44 -13.36 -21.16
C LYS A 34 10.97 -13.57 -19.73
N ASN A 35 11.16 -12.54 -18.92
CA ASN A 35 10.64 -12.45 -17.57
C ASN A 35 9.49 -11.45 -17.53
N GLU A 36 8.44 -11.78 -16.80
CA GLU A 36 7.33 -10.88 -16.53
C GLU A 36 7.36 -10.46 -15.06
N ILE A 37 7.35 -9.15 -14.82
CA ILE A 37 7.23 -8.59 -13.47
C ILE A 37 5.82 -8.04 -13.34
N ARG A 38 5.12 -8.45 -12.28
CA ARG A 38 3.77 -8.01 -11.98
C ARG A 38 3.75 -7.36 -10.59
N LEU A 39 3.13 -6.19 -10.53
CA LEU A 39 2.88 -5.46 -9.30
C LEU A 39 1.37 -5.37 -9.10
N ASP A 40 0.87 -6.07 -8.10
CA ASP A 40 -0.53 -6.00 -7.68
C ASP A 40 -0.67 -4.93 -6.59
N LEU A 41 -1.24 -3.79 -6.97
CA LEU A 41 -1.49 -2.66 -6.08
C LEU A 41 -2.84 -2.81 -5.40
N GLU A 42 -2.84 -2.89 -4.08
CA GLU A 42 -4.05 -2.89 -3.25
C GLU A 42 -4.55 -1.47 -3.03
N SER A 43 -5.88 -1.30 -3.05
CA SER A 43 -6.52 -0.03 -2.74
C SER A 43 -6.05 0.49 -1.38
N PRO A 44 -5.53 1.73 -1.31
CA PRO A 44 -5.05 2.28 -0.06
C PRO A 44 -6.21 2.48 0.92
N ILE A 45 -7.41 2.87 0.46
CA ILE A 45 -8.59 3.05 1.32
C ILE A 45 -8.93 1.75 2.06
N LEU A 46 -9.02 0.63 1.32
CA LEU A 46 -9.31 -0.68 1.91
C LEU A 46 -8.18 -1.15 2.85
N SER A 47 -6.92 -0.90 2.47
CA SER A 47 -5.75 -1.25 3.29
C SER A 47 -5.73 -0.49 4.61
N GLY A 48 -6.11 0.78 4.62
CA GLY A 48 -6.18 1.63 5.81
C GLY A 48 -7.27 1.17 6.76
N LEU A 49 -8.47 0.92 6.22
CA LEU A 49 -9.60 0.39 6.98
C LEU A 49 -9.28 -0.97 7.62
N GLN A 50 -8.62 -1.88 6.89
CA GLN A 50 -8.26 -3.19 7.41
C GLN A 50 -7.20 -3.09 8.52
N GLN A 51 -6.20 -2.22 8.36
CA GLN A 51 -5.19 -1.99 9.40
C GLN A 51 -5.80 -1.34 10.64
N ALA A 52 -6.72 -0.37 10.49
CA ALA A 52 -7.45 0.22 11.60
C ALA A 52 -8.24 -0.85 12.39
N LYS A 53 -8.97 -1.73 11.70
CA LYS A 53 -9.68 -2.85 12.33
C LYS A 53 -8.76 -3.83 13.05
N THR A 54 -7.55 -4.06 12.53
CA THR A 54 -6.58 -5.01 13.10
C THR A 54 -5.90 -4.43 14.34
N TYR A 55 -5.65 -3.13 14.36
CA TYR A 55 -4.97 -2.45 15.46
C TYR A 55 -5.80 -2.43 16.75
N ASN A 56 -7.13 -2.58 16.65
CA ASN A 56 -8.07 -2.75 17.77
C ASN A 56 -8.18 -1.56 18.75
N ASP A 57 -7.35 -0.53 18.57
CA ASP A 57 -7.38 0.75 19.29
C ASP A 57 -7.68 1.91 18.31
N THR A 58 -8.30 2.99 18.83
CA THR A 58 -8.62 4.18 18.03
C THR A 58 -7.42 5.11 17.92
N VAL A 59 -6.99 5.40 16.70
CA VAL A 59 -5.99 6.44 16.42
C VAL A 59 -6.72 7.61 15.76
N PRO A 60 -7.06 8.69 16.48
CA PRO A 60 -7.82 9.79 15.90
C PRO A 60 -6.97 10.66 14.96
N PRO A 61 -7.59 11.36 13.98
CA PRO A 61 -9.01 11.27 13.62
C PRO A 61 -9.31 10.02 12.78
N ASP A 62 -10.45 9.36 13.03
CA ASP A 62 -10.85 8.19 12.22
C ASP A 62 -11.13 8.57 10.76
N CYS A 63 -11.87 9.67 10.57
CA CYS A 63 -12.10 10.30 9.28
C CYS A 63 -11.81 11.80 9.40
N PRO A 64 -11.32 12.45 8.32
CA PRO A 64 -11.22 13.91 8.30
C PRO A 64 -12.61 14.57 8.34
N ARG A 65 -12.66 15.90 8.48
CA ARG A 65 -13.94 16.62 8.60
C ARG A 65 -14.81 16.37 7.38
N SER A 66 -16.10 16.07 7.61
CA SER A 66 -17.08 15.74 6.56
C SER A 66 -17.19 16.75 5.42
N VAL A 67 -16.82 18.02 5.68
CA VAL A 67 -16.80 19.11 4.68
C VAL A 67 -15.85 18.81 3.50
N GLN A 68 -14.81 17.99 3.71
CA GLN A 68 -13.79 17.75 2.69
C GLN A 68 -14.05 16.49 1.82
N HIS A 69 -15.09 15.68 2.12
CA HIS A 69 -15.38 14.39 1.44
C HIS A 69 -14.20 13.42 1.44
N ASP A 70 -13.45 13.39 2.53
CA ASP A 70 -12.15 12.73 2.58
C ASP A 70 -12.25 11.23 2.82
N GLU A 71 -11.18 10.54 2.43
CA GLU A 71 -10.99 9.13 2.72
C GLU A 71 -10.43 8.95 4.15
N CYS A 72 -10.93 7.93 4.85
CA CYS A 72 -10.63 7.69 6.26
C CYS A 72 -9.33 6.87 6.48
N HIS A 73 -8.86 6.84 7.73
CA HIS A 73 -7.79 5.94 8.20
C HIS A 73 -6.43 6.11 7.50
N VAL A 74 -6.12 7.30 7.00
CA VAL A 74 -4.83 7.62 6.34
C VAL A 74 -3.63 7.36 7.26
N GLN A 75 -3.78 7.56 8.58
CA GLN A 75 -2.78 7.35 9.62
C GLN A 75 -2.29 5.90 9.71
N PHE A 76 -3.09 4.95 9.23
CA PHE A 76 -2.74 3.53 9.22
C PHE A 76 -1.93 3.13 7.98
N ILE A 77 -1.57 4.06 7.09
CA ILE A 77 -0.80 3.77 5.88
C ILE A 77 0.38 4.73 5.74
N ARG A 78 1.54 4.18 5.34
CA ARG A 78 2.72 4.98 5.02
C ARG A 78 2.68 5.49 3.57
N LYS A 79 1.67 6.29 3.25
CA LYS A 79 1.45 6.97 1.96
C LYS A 79 1.32 8.48 2.19
N GLU A 80 1.55 9.28 1.15
CA GLU A 80 1.35 10.73 1.19
C GLU A 80 -0.06 11.11 1.70
N PRO A 81 -0.17 11.83 2.83
CA PRO A 81 -1.48 12.13 3.42
C PRO A 81 -2.39 12.97 2.52
N TYR A 82 -1.83 13.92 1.76
CA TYR A 82 -2.59 14.77 0.82
C TYR A 82 -3.39 13.93 -0.18
N SER A 83 -2.92 12.75 -0.54
CA SER A 83 -3.60 11.89 -1.52
C SER A 83 -4.93 11.28 -1.03
N PHE A 84 -5.29 11.47 0.24
CA PHE A 84 -6.58 11.07 0.83
C PHE A 84 -7.60 12.22 0.87
N SER A 85 -7.24 13.33 0.22
CA SER A 85 -7.86 14.66 0.24
C SER A 85 -7.07 15.66 1.08
N TRP A 86 -7.33 16.91 0.75
CA TRP A 86 -6.79 18.10 1.36
C TRP A 86 -7.72 19.22 0.92
N GLY A 87 -8.49 19.78 1.85
CA GLY A 87 -9.25 20.98 1.56
C GLY A 87 -8.30 22.14 1.37
N CYS A 88 -7.85 22.32 0.13
CA CYS A 88 -7.32 23.60 -0.34
C CYS A 88 -8.52 24.53 -0.48
N VAL A 89 -8.92 25.14 0.64
CA VAL A 89 -9.80 26.30 0.70
C VAL A 89 -9.03 27.40 1.41
#